data_AF-A0A7L3MYE1-F1
#
_entry.id   AF-A0A7L3MYE1-F1
#
_cell.length_a   1.000
_cell.length_b   1.000
_cell.length_c   1.000
_cell.angle_alpha   90.00
_cell.angle_beta   90.00
_cell.angle_gamma   90.00
#
_symmetry.space_group_name_H-M   'P 1'
#
loop_
_entity.id
_entity.type
_entity.pdbx_description
1 polymer ?
#
loop_
_entity_poly.entity_id
_entity_poly.type
_entity_poly.pdbx_seq_one_letter_code
_entity_poly.pdbx_strand_id
1 'polypeptide(L)'
;CGAGKGGKSGKHARLQGLLNWLAQFAEPGEAMDHVLKYLKKHEREEIRDLLCTSMEDYAPSDVNLEDFFQKGKYECEAARNADLPQWVLDALAKGKLAPFISDALILRSTFLHVQVENMQRPSAHSTALPIRQVIYGLLLETPQSTEAASPSKQTHELPVVCEFDRLQKTLKKIFVQAASLPTNLCDDHFPLDKLMEVPTSCRQMILLGTLGVKMNFLESIPSHLQLPVAVTCYWICCSEPKVKLHQLKALLLMMVFGELHRITNDPDPTAVRAEDDSTAYNEFLKWKEKKLQYKDFDLDAAHSFCQWQCCLQMGLYLNQLLCTPLSEPDLSRLYSGTLVHRLYQELKSTPSVENLFSSSPKMTRLYQALLNTVES
;
A
#
# COMPACT_ATOMS: atom_id res chain seq x y z
N CYS A 1 25.94 -24.51 -36.12
CA CYS A 1 25.41 -24.55 -34.74
C CYS A 1 25.07 -23.14 -34.30
N GLY A 2 23.77 -22.84 -34.23
CA GLY A 2 23.25 -21.50 -34.04
C GLY A 2 23.27 -21.05 -32.59
N ALA A 3 23.76 -19.82 -32.37
CA ALA A 3 23.45 -19.04 -31.19
C ALA A 3 22.48 -17.94 -31.63
N GLY A 4 21.23 -18.06 -31.19
CA GLY A 4 20.16 -17.13 -31.52
C GLY A 4 20.49 -15.71 -31.09
N LYS A 5 20.43 -14.78 -32.05
CA LYS A 5 20.36 -13.34 -31.79
C LYS A 5 19.00 -13.03 -31.14
N GLY A 6 18.92 -13.20 -29.82
CA GLY A 6 17.87 -12.60 -29.01
C GLY A 6 18.18 -11.12 -28.84
N GLY A 7 17.36 -10.24 -29.44
CA GLY A 7 17.49 -8.80 -29.31
C GLY A 7 17.46 -8.39 -27.83
N LYS A 8 18.63 -8.01 -27.29
CA LYS A 8 18.71 -7.41 -25.96
C LYS A 8 17.92 -6.10 -26.00
N SER A 9 16.87 -6.03 -25.20
CA SER A 9 16.05 -4.84 -24.95
C SER A 9 16.93 -3.58 -24.90
N GLY A 10 16.59 -2.54 -25.69
CA GLY A 10 17.43 -1.36 -25.89
C GLY A 10 17.80 -0.59 -24.61
N LYS A 11 17.12 -0.84 -23.48
CA LYS A 11 17.46 -0.28 -22.17
C LYS A 11 18.73 -0.88 -21.58
N HIS A 12 18.92 -2.20 -21.69
CA HIS A 12 20.13 -2.87 -21.19
C HIS A 12 21.37 -2.49 -22.01
N ALA A 13 21.20 -2.27 -23.32
CA ALA A 13 22.29 -1.80 -24.19
C ALA A 13 22.74 -0.37 -23.83
N ARG A 14 21.81 0.53 -23.48
CA ARG A 14 22.13 1.91 -23.06
C ARG A 14 22.89 1.94 -21.74
N LEU A 15 22.44 1.18 -20.73
CA LEU A 15 23.14 1.10 -19.46
C LEU A 15 24.55 0.53 -19.62
N GLN A 16 24.69 -0.56 -20.40
CA GLN A 16 26.01 -1.13 -20.69
C GLN A 16 26.92 -0.12 -21.40
N GLY A 17 26.38 0.64 -22.35
CA GLY A 17 27.12 1.70 -23.03
C GLY A 17 27.60 2.78 -22.07
N LEU A 18 26.74 3.23 -21.16
CA LEU A 18 27.08 4.22 -20.14
C LEU A 18 28.18 3.70 -19.19
N LEU A 19 28.05 2.46 -18.70
CA LEU A 19 29.05 1.85 -17.81
C LEU A 19 30.40 1.67 -18.53
N ASN A 20 30.39 1.22 -19.77
CA ASN A 20 31.61 1.10 -20.58
C ASN A 20 32.24 2.45 -20.90
N TRP A 21 31.44 3.52 -20.98
CA TRP A 21 31.93 4.88 -21.15
C TRP A 21 32.54 5.41 -19.85
N LEU A 22 31.86 5.25 -18.71
CA LEU A 22 32.36 5.62 -17.39
C LEU A 22 33.66 4.90 -17.02
N ALA A 23 33.80 3.63 -17.41
CA ALA A 23 35.00 2.82 -17.16
C ALA A 23 36.28 3.32 -17.86
N GLN A 24 36.16 4.30 -18.77
CA GLN A 24 37.32 4.90 -19.46
C GLN A 24 38.00 6.00 -18.65
N PHE A 25 37.36 6.48 -17.58
CA PHE A 25 37.87 7.56 -16.73
C PHE A 25 38.48 6.99 -15.45
N ALA A 26 39.58 7.59 -14.99
CA ALA A 26 40.26 7.15 -13.78
C ALA A 26 39.54 7.63 -12.52
N GLU A 27 38.97 8.84 -12.59
CA GLU A 27 38.26 9.47 -11.48
C GLU A 27 36.89 10.00 -11.93
N PRO A 28 35.89 10.03 -11.02
CA PRO A 28 34.56 10.57 -11.33
C PRO A 28 34.58 12.03 -11.83
N GLY A 29 35.53 12.83 -11.36
CA GLY A 29 35.69 14.24 -11.78
C GLY A 29 35.97 14.38 -13.28
N GLU A 30 36.76 13.47 -13.86
CA GLU A 30 37.08 13.48 -15.29
C GLU A 30 35.86 13.15 -16.15
N ALA A 31 35.06 12.16 -15.71
CA ALA A 31 33.82 11.80 -16.36
C ALA A 31 32.82 12.97 -16.31
N MET A 32 32.70 13.64 -15.17
CA MET A 32 31.85 14.81 -14.99
C MET A 32 32.25 15.96 -15.93
N ASP A 33 33.53 16.32 -15.97
CA ASP A 33 34.03 17.36 -16.90
C ASP A 33 33.72 17.01 -18.36
N HIS A 34 33.71 15.72 -18.70
CA HIS A 34 33.36 15.25 -20.04
C HIS A 34 31.85 15.35 -20.33
N VAL A 35 30.98 15.12 -19.35
CA VAL A 35 29.52 15.35 -19.46
C VAL A 35 29.23 16.84 -19.63
N LEU A 36 29.86 17.70 -18.83
CA LEU A 36 29.63 19.14 -18.83
C LEU A 36 29.94 19.81 -20.18
N LYS A 37 30.84 19.22 -20.99
CA LYS A 37 31.12 19.70 -22.36
C LYS A 37 29.90 19.71 -23.27
N TYR A 38 28.93 18.83 -23.04
CA TYR A 38 27.70 18.73 -23.83
C TYR A 38 26.62 19.73 -23.40
N LEU A 39 26.81 20.44 -22.28
CA LEU A 39 25.87 21.41 -21.73
C LEU A 39 26.24 22.85 -22.13
N LYS A 40 25.25 23.75 -22.08
CA LYS A 40 25.46 25.18 -22.37
C LYS A 40 26.31 25.81 -21.28
N LYS A 41 27.16 26.76 -21.66
CA LYS A 41 28.15 27.36 -20.74
C LYS A 41 27.57 27.93 -19.43
N HIS A 42 26.35 28.47 -19.47
CA HIS A 42 25.70 29.04 -18.27
C HIS A 42 25.09 28.00 -17.33
N GLU A 43 24.81 26.77 -17.81
CA GLU A 43 24.21 25.68 -17.03
C GLU A 43 25.29 24.78 -16.37
N ARG A 44 26.55 24.91 -16.80
CA ARG A 44 27.63 23.98 -16.42
C ARG A 44 27.97 24.01 -14.94
N GLU A 45 28.10 25.18 -14.34
CA GLU A 45 28.45 25.29 -12.91
C GLU A 45 27.33 24.79 -12.01
N GLU A 46 26.08 25.14 -12.31
CA GLU A 46 24.91 24.65 -11.58
C GLU A 46 24.80 23.11 -11.68
N ILE A 47 24.93 22.54 -12.88
CA ILE A 47 24.86 21.09 -13.05
C ILE A 47 26.08 20.39 -12.43
N ARG A 48 27.25 21.02 -12.45
CA ARG A 48 28.44 20.50 -11.77
C ARG A 48 28.19 20.38 -10.27
N ASP A 49 27.71 21.45 -9.65
CA ASP A 49 27.41 21.49 -8.22
C ASP A 49 26.34 20.45 -7.84
N LEU A 50 25.30 20.34 -8.66
CA LEU A 50 24.25 19.32 -8.48
C LEU A 50 24.81 17.89 -8.57
N LEU A 51 25.69 17.60 -9.55
CA LEU A 51 26.31 16.29 -9.70
C LEU A 51 27.27 15.97 -8.55
N CYS A 52 28.09 16.94 -8.13
CA CYS A 52 28.96 16.79 -6.97
C CYS A 52 28.16 16.47 -5.71
N THR A 53 27.15 17.28 -5.39
CA THR A 53 26.27 17.06 -4.24
C THR A 53 25.57 15.70 -4.32
N SER A 54 25.07 15.33 -5.49
CA SER A 54 24.44 14.01 -5.68
C SER A 54 25.40 12.84 -5.50
N MET A 55 26.70 13.03 -5.73
CA MET A 55 27.71 11.99 -5.49
C MET A 55 28.06 11.85 -4.02
N GLU A 56 27.97 12.92 -3.23
CA GLU A 56 28.17 12.88 -1.78
C GLU A 56 27.15 11.95 -1.11
N ASP A 57 25.93 11.86 -1.65
CA ASP A 57 24.90 10.91 -1.18
C ASP A 57 25.33 9.42 -1.31
N TYR A 58 26.29 9.12 -2.19
CA TYR A 58 26.85 7.78 -2.39
C TYR A 58 28.22 7.61 -1.72
N ALA A 59 28.72 8.63 -1.02
CA ALA A 59 29.94 8.50 -0.25
C ALA A 59 29.78 7.37 0.77
N PRO A 60 30.82 6.53 0.98
CA PRO A 60 30.77 5.51 2.01
C PRO A 60 30.42 6.14 3.35
N SER A 61 29.33 5.68 3.96
CA SER A 61 28.95 6.12 5.29
C SER A 61 29.75 5.36 6.33
N ASP A 62 30.18 6.04 7.40
CA ASP A 62 30.79 5.41 8.58
C ASP A 62 29.76 4.63 9.43
N VAL A 63 28.49 4.62 9.02
CA VAL A 63 27.40 3.91 9.70
C VAL A 63 27.63 2.41 9.64
N ASN A 64 27.86 1.80 10.81
CA ASN A 64 27.95 0.35 10.94
C ASN A 64 26.55 -0.28 11.04
N LEU A 65 26.10 -0.94 9.96
CA LEU A 65 24.83 -1.67 9.93
C LEU A 65 24.87 -3.03 10.65
N GLU A 66 26.04 -3.49 11.11
CA GLU A 66 26.19 -4.75 11.85
C GLU A 66 25.31 -4.76 13.10
N ASP A 67 25.29 -3.65 13.85
CA ASP A 67 24.45 -3.51 15.05
C ASP A 67 22.96 -3.57 14.73
N PHE A 68 22.55 -3.09 13.55
CA PHE A 68 21.16 -3.22 13.10
C PHE A 68 20.81 -4.68 12.82
N PHE A 69 21.63 -5.40 12.06
CA PHE A 69 21.34 -6.80 11.73
C PHE A 69 21.47 -7.75 12.94
N GLN A 70 22.39 -7.47 13.87
CA GLN A 70 22.58 -8.29 15.06
C GLN A 70 21.60 -7.97 16.19
N LYS A 71 21.33 -6.67 16.43
CA LYS A 71 20.62 -6.20 17.63
C LYS A 71 19.28 -5.53 17.29
N GLY A 72 18.96 -5.34 16.01
CA GLY A 72 17.75 -4.64 15.56
C GLY A 72 17.74 -3.15 15.90
N LYS A 73 18.92 -2.57 16.17
CA LYS A 73 19.10 -1.18 16.58
C LYS A 73 19.69 -0.38 15.44
N TYR A 74 18.97 0.64 14.98
CA TYR A 74 19.45 1.60 14.01
C TYR A 74 19.03 2.98 14.46
N GLU A 75 20.00 3.89 14.56
CA GLU A 75 19.75 5.29 14.88
C GLU A 75 20.08 6.13 13.66
N CYS A 76 19.04 6.63 12.99
CA CYS A 76 19.18 7.60 11.93
C CYS A 76 19.32 8.99 12.53
N GLU A 77 20.42 9.70 12.25
CA GLU A 77 20.65 11.06 12.75
C GLU A 77 19.53 12.03 12.31
N ALA A 78 19.13 11.98 11.04
CA ALA A 78 18.02 12.78 10.53
C ALA A 78 16.70 12.49 11.29
N ALA A 79 16.50 11.25 11.71
CA ALA A 79 15.31 10.86 12.45
C ALA A 79 15.39 11.25 13.95
N ARG A 80 16.59 11.25 14.55
CA ARG A 80 16.83 11.82 15.90
C ARG A 80 16.55 13.32 15.94
N ASN A 81 16.92 14.05 14.88
CA ASN A 81 16.69 15.49 14.76
C ASN A 81 15.21 15.86 14.51
N ALA A 82 14.33 14.88 14.26
CA ALA A 82 12.93 15.10 13.95
C ALA A 82 12.00 15.06 15.19
N ASP A 83 12.55 14.93 16.40
CA ASP A 83 11.83 14.89 17.69
C ASP A 83 10.63 13.92 17.72
N LEU A 84 10.72 12.80 16.99
CA LEU A 84 9.66 11.80 16.91
C LEU A 84 9.70 10.84 18.12
N PRO A 85 8.54 10.28 18.53
CA PRO A 85 8.51 9.23 19.55
C PRO A 85 9.39 8.04 19.16
N GLN A 86 10.15 7.50 20.12
CA GLN A 86 11.12 6.43 19.87
C GLN A 86 10.50 5.20 19.18
N TRP A 87 9.26 4.86 19.51
CA TRP A 87 8.58 3.72 18.88
C TRP A 87 8.34 3.93 17.38
N VAL A 88 8.11 5.17 16.93
CA VAL A 88 7.93 5.52 15.51
C VAL A 88 9.26 5.35 14.77
N LEU A 89 10.34 5.85 15.35
CA LEU A 89 11.70 5.72 14.81
C LEU A 89 12.08 4.25 14.64
N ASP A 90 11.88 3.45 15.69
CA ASP A 90 12.14 2.02 15.68
C ASP A 90 11.29 1.28 14.63
N ALA A 91 10.02 1.66 14.48
CA ALA A 91 9.11 1.02 13.55
C ALA A 91 9.42 1.38 12.09
N LEU A 92 9.81 2.63 11.80
CA LEU A 92 10.30 3.04 10.49
C LEU A 92 11.60 2.31 10.12
N ALA A 93 12.57 2.26 11.04
CA ALA A 93 13.84 1.57 10.84
C ALA A 93 13.66 0.07 10.55
N LYS A 94 12.65 -0.56 11.15
CA LYS A 94 12.31 -1.99 10.94
C LYS A 94 11.37 -2.22 9.75
N GLY A 95 10.98 -1.19 9.02
CA GLY A 95 10.02 -1.29 7.91
C GLY A 95 8.60 -1.69 8.34
N LYS A 96 8.25 -1.47 9.61
CA LYS A 96 6.91 -1.75 10.17
C LYS A 96 5.93 -0.60 9.94
N LEU A 97 6.43 0.61 9.73
CA LEU A 97 5.66 1.75 9.26
C LEU A 97 6.08 2.10 7.83
N ALA A 98 5.10 2.41 7.00
CA ALA A 98 5.35 2.82 5.63
C ALA A 98 5.95 4.24 5.55
N PRO A 99 6.76 4.56 4.52
CA PRO A 99 7.26 5.92 4.28
C PRO A 99 6.17 7.01 4.22
N PHE A 100 4.95 6.63 3.80
CA PHE A 100 3.78 7.50 3.86
C PHE A 100 3.57 8.13 5.25
N ILE A 101 3.85 7.38 6.32
CA ILE A 101 3.69 7.84 7.70
C ILE A 101 4.73 8.92 8.03
N SER A 102 6.00 8.69 7.68
CA SER A 102 7.06 9.69 7.90
C SER A 102 6.85 10.94 7.05
N ASP A 103 6.42 10.78 5.80
CA ASP A 103 6.16 11.89 4.87
C ASP A 103 5.02 12.78 5.40
N ALA A 104 3.92 12.16 5.85
CA ALA A 104 2.79 12.88 6.44
C ALA A 104 3.17 13.58 7.76
N LEU A 105 3.96 12.92 8.62
CA LEU A 105 4.32 13.42 9.94
C LEU A 105 5.35 14.56 9.88
N ILE A 106 6.43 14.36 9.12
CA ILE A 106 7.58 15.27 9.04
C ILE A 106 7.38 16.32 7.93
N LEU A 107 7.13 15.87 6.70
CA LEU A 107 7.07 16.77 5.53
C LEU A 107 5.71 17.44 5.38
N ARG A 108 4.70 17.00 6.12
CA ARG A 108 3.29 17.43 5.96
C ARG A 108 2.82 17.36 4.52
N SER A 109 3.39 16.42 3.75
CA SER A 109 3.08 16.23 2.34
C SER A 109 3.32 14.80 1.89
N THR A 110 2.55 14.32 0.91
CA THR A 110 2.67 12.95 0.40
C THR A 110 2.31 12.88 -1.08
N PHE A 111 2.97 11.99 -1.81
CA PHE A 111 2.60 11.66 -3.19
C PHE A 111 1.72 10.42 -3.23
N LEU A 112 0.53 10.54 -3.81
CA LEU A 112 -0.35 9.41 -4.04
C LEU A 112 0.02 8.75 -5.36
N HIS A 113 0.57 7.53 -5.30
CA HIS A 113 1.01 6.83 -6.49
C HIS A 113 -0.16 6.50 -7.41
N VAL A 114 -0.06 6.98 -8.65
CA VAL A 114 -1.06 6.76 -9.70
C VAL A 114 -1.00 5.32 -10.20
N GLN A 115 -2.16 4.66 -10.22
CA GLN A 115 -2.29 3.30 -10.72
C GLN A 115 -2.75 3.30 -12.20
N VAL A 116 -2.81 2.11 -12.82
CA VAL A 116 -3.37 1.96 -14.17
C VAL A 116 -4.90 1.95 -14.08
N GLU A 117 -5.48 3.14 -14.00
CA GLU A 117 -6.91 3.36 -13.74
C GLU A 117 -7.57 4.30 -14.77
N ASN A 118 -8.90 4.46 -14.67
CA ASN A 118 -9.66 5.34 -15.55
C ASN A 118 -9.41 6.82 -15.22
N MET A 119 -8.51 7.48 -15.97
CA MET A 119 -8.19 8.90 -15.79
C MET A 119 -9.34 9.88 -16.10
N GLN A 120 -10.45 9.42 -16.71
CA GLN A 120 -11.65 10.26 -16.88
C GLN A 120 -12.47 10.36 -15.58
N ARG A 121 -12.20 9.50 -14.60
CA ARG A 121 -12.83 9.51 -13.28
C ARG A 121 -11.96 10.24 -12.26
N PRO A 122 -12.53 10.66 -11.11
CA PRO A 122 -11.74 11.07 -9.94
C PRO A 122 -10.68 10.02 -9.59
N SER A 123 -9.64 10.40 -8.84
CA SER A 123 -8.58 9.48 -8.41
C SER A 123 -9.14 8.27 -7.69
N ALA A 124 -8.59 7.07 -7.92
CA ALA A 124 -8.95 5.90 -7.11
C ALA A 124 -8.73 6.16 -5.61
N HIS A 125 -7.71 6.98 -5.31
CA HIS A 125 -7.39 7.45 -3.95
C HIS A 125 -8.51 8.27 -3.30
N SER A 126 -9.42 8.86 -4.07
CA SER A 126 -10.58 9.57 -3.51
C SER A 126 -11.43 8.66 -2.62
N THR A 127 -11.51 7.37 -2.93
CA THR A 127 -12.25 6.37 -2.12
C THR A 127 -11.62 6.15 -0.75
N ALA A 128 -10.29 6.27 -0.65
CA ALA A 128 -9.54 6.06 0.58
C ALA A 128 -9.27 7.35 1.37
N LEU A 129 -9.84 8.49 0.92
CA LEU A 129 -9.63 9.79 1.56
C LEU A 129 -10.00 9.78 3.06
N PRO A 130 -11.18 9.27 3.48
CA PRO A 130 -11.52 9.27 4.91
C PRO A 130 -10.53 8.48 5.78
N ILE A 131 -9.97 7.37 5.26
CA ILE A 131 -8.94 6.60 5.98
C ILE A 131 -7.68 7.46 6.18
N ARG A 132 -7.26 8.20 5.15
CA ARG A 132 -6.12 9.13 5.26
C ARG A 132 -6.37 10.27 6.23
N GLN A 133 -7.58 10.82 6.26
CA GLN A 133 -7.94 11.86 7.23
C GLN A 133 -7.80 11.36 8.67
N VAL A 134 -8.19 10.11 8.96
CA VAL A 134 -7.95 9.49 10.28
C VAL A 134 -6.47 9.29 10.56
N ILE A 135 -5.68 8.81 9.59
CA ILE A 135 -4.23 8.70 9.74
C ILE A 135 -3.63 10.07 10.09
N TYR A 136 -4.00 11.13 9.38
CA TYR A 136 -3.53 12.48 9.68
C TYR A 136 -3.99 12.98 11.05
N GLY A 137 -5.20 12.65 11.48
CA GLY A 137 -5.69 12.98 12.82
C GLY A 137 -4.93 12.25 13.94
N LEU A 138 -4.46 11.03 13.69
CA LEU A 138 -3.62 10.28 14.63
C LEU A 138 -2.17 10.77 14.67
N LEU A 139 -1.65 11.24 13.53
CA LEU A 139 -0.25 11.67 13.42
C LEU A 139 -0.02 13.11 13.87
N LEU A 140 -0.98 13.99 13.63
CA LEU A 140 -0.77 15.43 13.71
C LEU A 140 -1.51 16.00 14.91
N GLU A 141 -0.74 16.52 15.88
CA GLU A 141 -1.31 17.28 16.99
C GLU A 141 -1.90 18.61 16.49
N THR A 142 -3.03 19.00 17.07
CA THR A 142 -3.56 20.36 16.94
C THR A 142 -2.73 21.26 17.87
N PRO A 143 -2.03 22.29 17.36
CA PRO A 143 -1.27 23.18 18.23
C PRO A 143 -2.22 23.88 19.22
N GLN A 144 -1.96 23.74 20.52
CA GLN A 144 -2.46 24.73 21.47
C GLN A 144 -1.58 25.97 21.34
N SER A 145 -2.18 27.14 21.14
CA SER A 145 -1.49 28.39 21.43
C SER A 145 -1.24 28.47 22.94
N THR A 146 -0.11 27.93 23.40
CA THR A 146 0.51 28.39 24.65
C THR A 146 1.05 29.79 24.41
N GLU A 147 0.17 30.78 24.43
CA GLU A 147 0.49 32.15 24.80
C GLU A 147 -0.80 32.93 25.04
N ALA A 148 -0.83 33.67 26.15
CA ALA A 148 -1.97 34.38 26.69
C ALA A 148 -2.57 35.41 25.71
N ALA A 149 -3.49 34.98 24.85
CA ALA A 149 -4.25 35.86 23.96
C ALA A 149 -5.77 35.64 24.10
N SER A 150 -6.44 36.77 24.35
CA SER A 150 -7.87 37.12 24.37
C SER A 150 -8.92 36.08 23.92
N PRO A 151 -10.08 35.96 24.61
CA PRO A 151 -11.11 34.95 24.38
C PRO A 151 -12.03 35.20 23.15
N SER A 152 -11.57 35.91 22.13
CA SER A 152 -12.38 36.21 20.94
C SER A 152 -11.76 35.60 19.68
N LYS A 153 -12.37 34.48 19.24
CA LYS A 153 -12.11 33.71 17.99
C LYS A 153 -10.91 32.75 18.04
N GLN A 154 -10.99 31.71 18.87
CA GLN A 154 -10.21 30.48 18.66
C GLN A 154 -11.00 29.57 17.72
N THR A 155 -10.66 29.57 16.43
CA THR A 155 -11.01 28.45 15.54
C THR A 155 -9.96 27.37 15.76
N HIS A 156 -10.32 26.27 16.41
CA HIS A 156 -9.49 25.06 16.45
C HIS A 156 -9.44 24.47 15.03
N GLU A 157 -8.55 24.98 14.18
CA GLU A 157 -8.34 24.45 12.84
C GLU A 157 -7.56 23.14 12.93
N LEU A 158 -8.17 22.05 12.46
CA LEU A 158 -7.51 20.74 12.41
C LEU A 158 -6.29 20.79 11.45
N PRO A 159 -5.22 20.03 11.74
CA PRO A 159 -4.05 19.97 10.88
C PRO A 159 -4.37 19.60 9.43
N VAL A 160 -3.56 20.12 8.50
CA VAL A 160 -3.72 19.91 7.06
C VAL A 160 -2.45 19.28 6.48
N VAL A 161 -2.63 18.32 5.57
CA VAL A 161 -1.56 17.66 4.81
C VAL A 161 -1.69 17.98 3.34
N CYS A 162 -0.55 18.23 2.69
CA CYS A 162 -0.45 18.47 1.25
C CYS A 162 -0.34 17.14 0.48
N GLU A 163 -1.42 16.71 -0.16
CA GLU A 163 -1.40 15.54 -1.05
C GLU A 163 -1.09 15.97 -2.49
N PHE A 164 -0.22 15.22 -3.16
CA PHE A 164 -0.05 15.27 -4.61
C PHE A 164 -0.79 14.08 -5.22
N ASP A 165 -1.94 14.35 -5.85
CA ASP A 165 -2.80 13.34 -6.47
C ASP A 165 -3.05 13.70 -7.94
N ARG A 166 -3.44 12.71 -8.74
CA ARG A 166 -3.78 12.98 -10.13
C ARG A 166 -5.07 13.78 -10.25
N LEU A 167 -5.06 14.76 -11.14
CA LEU A 167 -6.25 15.22 -11.84
C LEU A 167 -6.11 14.88 -13.31
N GLN A 168 -6.89 13.90 -13.76
CA GLN A 168 -6.79 13.31 -15.10
C GLN A 168 -5.34 12.85 -15.40
N LYS A 169 -4.69 13.50 -16.38
CA LYS A 169 -3.32 13.20 -16.82
C LYS A 169 -2.25 14.07 -16.16
N THR A 170 -2.62 14.91 -15.21
CA THR A 170 -1.72 15.84 -14.52
C THR A 170 -1.67 15.53 -13.04
N LEU A 171 -0.58 15.90 -12.38
CA LEU A 171 -0.48 15.86 -10.92
C LEU A 171 -0.91 17.21 -10.35
N LYS A 172 -1.70 17.20 -9.28
CA LYS A 172 -2.15 18.41 -8.58
C LYS A 172 -1.91 18.30 -7.09
N LYS A 173 -1.64 19.46 -6.50
CA LYS A 173 -1.57 19.65 -5.06
C LYS A 173 -2.98 19.85 -4.51
N ILE A 174 -3.31 19.09 -3.48
CA ILE A 174 -4.59 19.10 -2.75
C ILE A 174 -4.25 19.21 -1.26
N PHE A 175 -5.06 19.96 -0.52
CA PHE A 175 -4.91 20.10 0.92
C PHE A 175 -5.99 19.29 1.61
N VAL A 176 -5.59 18.31 2.41
CA VAL A 176 -6.50 17.40 3.11
C VAL A 176 -6.45 17.69 4.60
N GLN A 177 -7.61 18.00 5.16
CA GLN A 177 -7.78 18.22 6.58
C GLN A 177 -7.87 16.88 7.32
N ALA A 178 -7.17 16.79 8.45
CA ALA A 178 -7.25 15.66 9.37
C ALA A 178 -8.68 15.47 9.93
N ALA A 179 -9.02 14.25 10.31
CA ALA A 179 -10.29 13.94 10.96
C ALA A 179 -10.21 14.26 12.47
N SER A 180 -11.34 14.67 13.05
CA SER A 180 -11.48 14.70 14.51
C SER A 180 -11.61 13.27 15.04
N LEU A 181 -10.78 12.92 16.02
CA LEU A 181 -10.84 11.61 16.67
C LEU A 181 -11.98 11.57 17.70
N PRO A 182 -12.60 10.41 17.95
CA PRO A 182 -13.72 10.30 18.90
C PRO A 182 -13.31 10.68 20.33
N THR A 183 -14.04 11.64 20.92
CA THR A 183 -13.82 12.18 22.29
C THR A 183 -13.93 11.12 23.39
N ASN A 184 -14.61 9.99 23.13
CA ASN A 184 -14.81 8.92 24.12
C ASN A 184 -13.59 7.98 24.26
N LEU A 185 -12.60 8.11 23.37
CA LEU A 185 -11.37 7.32 23.42
C LEU A 185 -10.20 8.13 24.00
N CYS A 186 -10.28 9.46 23.96
CA CYS A 186 -9.24 10.40 24.37
C CYS A 186 -9.88 11.71 24.84
N ASP A 187 -9.44 12.24 25.98
CA ASP A 187 -9.46 13.69 26.23
C ASP A 187 -8.86 14.40 25.00
N ASP A 188 -9.22 15.65 24.73
CA ASP A 188 -9.06 16.42 23.46
C ASP A 188 -7.69 16.40 22.74
N HIS A 189 -6.69 15.68 23.26
CA HIS A 189 -5.37 15.46 22.72
C HIS A 189 -4.96 13.99 22.85
N PHE A 190 -4.81 13.29 21.73
CA PHE A 190 -4.17 11.98 21.70
C PHE A 190 -2.71 12.12 21.28
N PRO A 191 -1.76 12.12 22.22
CA PRO A 191 -0.37 12.32 21.86
C PRO A 191 0.17 11.02 21.26
N LEU A 192 0.89 11.14 20.14
CA LEU A 192 1.37 10.01 19.34
C LEU A 192 2.33 9.09 20.13
N ASP A 193 3.00 9.63 21.13
CA ASP A 193 3.87 8.92 22.07
C ASP A 193 3.11 7.83 22.87
N LYS A 194 1.87 8.10 23.27
CA LYS A 194 1.03 7.19 24.08
C LYS A 194 0.25 6.18 23.24
N LEU A 195 0.36 6.20 21.91
CA LEU A 195 -0.40 5.30 21.05
C LEU A 195 -0.12 3.82 21.33
N MET A 196 1.11 3.48 21.71
CA MET A 196 1.50 2.13 22.09
C MET A 196 0.88 1.67 23.42
N GLU A 197 0.54 2.60 24.32
CA GLU A 197 -0.03 2.32 25.65
C GLU A 197 -1.55 2.06 25.58
N VAL A 198 -2.20 2.47 24.49
CA VAL A 198 -3.62 2.24 24.29
C VAL A 198 -3.92 0.75 24.16
N PRO A 199 -4.94 0.23 24.89
CA PRO A 199 -5.35 -1.16 24.77
C PRO A 199 -5.61 -1.58 23.33
N THR A 200 -5.22 -2.80 22.97
CA THR A 200 -5.45 -3.36 21.62
C THR A 200 -6.91 -3.30 21.20
N SER A 201 -7.86 -3.51 22.12
CA SER A 201 -9.29 -3.39 21.85
C SER A 201 -9.68 -1.97 21.41
N CYS A 202 -9.13 -0.92 22.04
CA CYS A 202 -9.37 0.47 21.65
C CYS A 202 -8.76 0.79 20.29
N ARG A 203 -7.53 0.35 20.03
CA ARG A 203 -6.88 0.50 18.70
C ARG A 203 -7.65 -0.22 17.61
N GLN A 204 -8.17 -1.42 17.92
CA GLN A 204 -9.04 -2.18 17.03
C GLN A 204 -10.37 -1.45 16.77
N MET A 205 -10.96 -0.82 17.78
CA MET A 205 -12.17 0.01 17.60
C MET A 205 -11.91 1.21 16.69
N ILE A 206 -10.75 1.87 16.78
CA ILE A 206 -10.40 2.99 15.88
C ILE A 206 -10.30 2.49 14.43
N LEU A 207 -9.57 1.39 14.21
CA LEU A 207 -9.40 0.80 12.88
C LEU A 207 -10.74 0.40 12.26
N LEU A 208 -11.51 -0.40 12.99
CA LEU A 208 -12.79 -0.93 12.51
C LEU A 208 -13.86 0.16 12.39
N GLY A 209 -13.86 1.15 13.30
CA GLY A 209 -14.71 2.33 13.22
C GLY A 209 -14.43 3.17 11.97
N THR A 210 -13.16 3.30 11.59
CA THR A 210 -12.74 4.00 10.36
C THR A 210 -13.19 3.24 9.10
N LEU A 211 -13.13 1.90 9.14
CA LEU A 211 -13.61 1.04 8.05
C LEU A 211 -15.13 0.85 8.06
N GLY A 212 -15.84 1.34 9.07
CA GLY A 212 -17.30 1.20 9.20
C GLY A 212 -17.77 -0.24 9.48
N VAL A 213 -16.89 -1.11 10.00
CA VAL A 213 -17.16 -2.53 10.24
C VAL A 213 -17.17 -2.81 11.73
N LYS A 214 -17.98 -3.77 12.19
CA LYS A 214 -17.95 -4.26 13.57
C LYS A 214 -17.23 -5.60 13.64
N MET A 215 -16.51 -5.84 14.74
CA MET A 215 -15.70 -7.06 14.88
C MET A 215 -16.53 -8.34 14.82
N ASN A 216 -17.76 -8.32 15.30
CA ASN A 216 -18.66 -9.48 15.29
C ASN A 216 -18.96 -10.01 13.87
N PHE A 217 -18.91 -9.15 12.83
CA PHE A 217 -19.06 -9.59 11.44
C PHE A 217 -17.83 -10.36 10.94
N LEU A 218 -16.66 -10.16 11.55
CA LEU A 218 -15.39 -10.73 11.13
C LEU A 218 -15.00 -12.00 11.92
N GLU A 219 -15.76 -12.37 12.96
CA GLU A 219 -15.43 -13.52 13.84
C GLU A 219 -15.35 -14.85 13.09
N SER A 220 -16.16 -15.01 12.04
CA SER A 220 -16.16 -16.22 11.19
C SER A 220 -15.05 -16.25 10.14
N ILE A 221 -14.34 -15.12 9.96
CA ILE A 221 -13.31 -14.94 8.94
C ILE A 221 -11.94 -15.27 9.53
N PRO A 222 -11.07 -16.02 8.81
CA PRO A 222 -9.68 -16.25 9.25
C PRO A 222 -8.96 -14.94 9.58
N SER A 223 -8.18 -14.92 10.66
CA SER A 223 -7.58 -13.69 11.22
C SER A 223 -6.79 -12.87 10.20
N HIS A 224 -6.00 -13.53 9.35
CA HIS A 224 -5.20 -12.89 8.30
C HIS A 224 -6.04 -12.34 7.12
N LEU A 225 -7.33 -12.68 7.04
CA LEU A 225 -8.27 -12.14 6.05
C LEU A 225 -9.23 -11.09 6.64
N GLN A 226 -9.26 -10.90 7.97
CA GLN A 226 -10.19 -9.96 8.60
C GLN A 226 -9.99 -8.52 8.12
N LEU A 227 -8.74 -8.05 8.02
CA LEU A 227 -8.43 -6.70 7.51
C LEU A 227 -8.82 -6.54 6.02
N PRO A 228 -8.41 -7.43 5.09
CA PRO A 228 -8.89 -7.39 3.70
C PRO A 228 -10.41 -7.39 3.56
N VAL A 229 -11.13 -8.17 4.37
CA VAL A 229 -12.60 -8.24 4.34
C VAL A 229 -13.20 -6.93 4.86
N ALA A 230 -12.70 -6.39 5.97
CA ALA A 230 -13.16 -5.11 6.49
C ALA A 230 -12.95 -3.96 5.48
N VAL A 231 -11.80 -3.94 4.80
CA VAL A 231 -11.52 -3.01 3.70
C VAL A 231 -12.49 -3.23 2.52
N THR A 232 -12.86 -4.47 2.24
CA THR A 232 -13.80 -4.79 1.15
C THR A 232 -15.20 -4.27 1.47
N CYS A 233 -15.68 -4.43 2.71
CA CYS A 233 -16.92 -3.80 3.18
C CYS A 233 -16.87 -2.28 3.00
N TYR A 234 -15.79 -1.64 3.48
CA TYR A 234 -15.58 -0.20 3.32
C TYR A 234 -15.63 0.24 1.85
N TRP A 235 -14.91 -0.47 0.98
CA TRP A 235 -14.86 -0.17 -0.45
C TRP A 235 -16.24 -0.25 -1.10
N ILE A 236 -17.05 -1.27 -0.80
CA ILE A 236 -18.43 -1.40 -1.32
C ILE A 236 -19.27 -0.19 -0.93
N CYS A 237 -19.14 0.28 0.32
CA CYS A 237 -19.89 1.44 0.81
C CYS A 237 -19.45 2.74 0.15
N CYS A 238 -18.14 2.94 -0.01
CA CYS A 238 -17.56 4.24 -0.35
C CYS A 238 -17.17 4.41 -1.83
N SER A 239 -17.15 3.34 -2.64
CA SER A 239 -16.72 3.46 -4.03
C SER A 239 -17.68 4.30 -4.88
N GLU A 240 -17.08 5.08 -5.78
CA GLU A 240 -17.78 5.77 -6.86
C GLU A 240 -17.02 5.54 -8.18
N PRO A 241 -17.57 4.83 -9.17
CA PRO A 241 -18.90 4.24 -9.19
C PRO A 241 -19.11 3.12 -8.17
N LYS A 242 -20.37 2.80 -7.90
CA LYS A 242 -20.75 1.66 -7.06
C LYS A 242 -20.17 0.35 -7.59
N VAL A 243 -19.62 -0.46 -6.68
CA VAL A 243 -19.07 -1.78 -6.97
C VAL A 243 -20.15 -2.67 -7.59
N LYS A 244 -19.82 -3.28 -8.72
CA LYS A 244 -20.67 -4.26 -9.39
C LYS A 244 -20.48 -5.63 -8.74
N LEU A 245 -21.56 -6.43 -8.68
CA LEU A 245 -21.53 -7.77 -8.10
C LEU A 245 -20.40 -8.66 -8.66
N HIS A 246 -20.19 -8.67 -9.98
CA HIS A 246 -19.11 -9.47 -10.58
C HIS A 246 -17.70 -8.98 -10.18
N GLN A 247 -17.50 -7.69 -9.89
CA GLN A 247 -16.22 -7.17 -9.40
C GLN A 247 -15.97 -7.68 -7.98
N LEU A 248 -17.00 -7.61 -7.13
CA LEU A 248 -16.94 -8.13 -5.77
C LEU A 248 -16.63 -9.63 -5.77
N LYS A 249 -17.42 -10.44 -6.51
CA LYS A 249 -17.22 -11.89 -6.59
C LYS A 249 -15.83 -12.26 -7.13
N ALA A 250 -15.33 -11.55 -8.14
CA ALA A 250 -13.98 -11.77 -8.67
C ALA A 250 -12.90 -11.54 -7.60
N LEU A 251 -13.03 -10.48 -6.81
CA LEU A 251 -12.11 -10.18 -5.72
C LEU A 251 -12.18 -11.24 -4.61
N LEU A 252 -13.37 -11.66 -4.19
CA LEU A 252 -13.53 -12.70 -3.17
C LEU A 252 -12.97 -14.05 -3.63
N LEU A 253 -13.21 -14.45 -4.89
CA LEU A 253 -12.61 -15.66 -5.46
C LEU A 253 -11.08 -15.57 -5.51
N MET A 254 -10.51 -14.38 -5.73
CA MET A 254 -9.07 -14.16 -5.66
C MET A 254 -8.54 -14.35 -4.23
N MET A 255 -9.24 -13.86 -3.20
CA MET A 255 -8.88 -14.11 -1.80
C MET A 255 -8.93 -15.60 -1.44
N VAL A 256 -9.98 -16.31 -1.88
CA VAL A 256 -10.14 -17.77 -1.68
C VAL A 256 -9.01 -18.53 -2.35
N PHE A 257 -8.63 -18.16 -3.57
CA PHE A 257 -7.47 -18.74 -4.23
C PHE A 257 -6.17 -18.49 -3.44
N GLY A 258 -5.97 -17.27 -2.94
CA GLY A 258 -4.82 -16.94 -2.10
C GLY A 258 -4.73 -17.84 -0.87
N GLU A 259 -5.87 -18.09 -0.21
CA GLU A 259 -5.93 -19.00 0.93
C GLU A 259 -5.67 -20.45 0.54
N LEU A 260 -6.25 -20.93 -0.57
CA LEU A 260 -5.99 -22.27 -1.10
C LEU A 260 -4.50 -22.47 -1.43
N HIS A 261 -3.88 -21.45 -2.02
CA HIS A 261 -2.45 -21.46 -2.32
C HIS A 261 -1.60 -21.49 -1.05
N ARG A 262 -1.99 -20.73 -0.01
CA ARG A 262 -1.33 -20.74 1.31
C ARG A 262 -1.35 -22.13 1.93
N ILE A 263 -2.53 -22.74 2.09
CA ILE A 263 -2.65 -24.05 2.75
C ILE A 263 -2.00 -25.19 1.95
N THR A 264 -1.88 -25.05 0.63
CA THR A 264 -1.28 -26.09 -0.23
C THR A 264 0.25 -26.04 -0.19
N ASN A 265 0.84 -24.85 -0.24
CA ASN A 265 2.29 -24.68 -0.39
C ASN A 265 3.03 -24.41 0.93
N ASP A 266 2.31 -23.97 1.95
CA ASP A 266 2.84 -23.71 3.30
C ASP A 266 1.89 -24.30 4.34
N PRO A 267 1.77 -25.65 4.39
CA PRO A 267 0.87 -26.30 5.33
C PRO A 267 1.40 -26.12 6.75
N ASP A 268 0.49 -25.81 7.67
CA ASP A 268 0.76 -25.89 9.10
C ASP A 268 1.28 -27.31 9.42
N PRO A 269 2.39 -27.49 10.17
CA PRO A 269 2.99 -28.81 10.38
C PRO A 269 2.03 -29.87 10.93
N THR A 270 0.95 -29.45 11.58
CA THR A 270 -0.09 -30.31 12.17
C THR A 270 -1.30 -30.56 11.27
N ALA A 271 -1.41 -29.89 10.13
CA ALA A 271 -2.57 -30.00 9.24
C ALA A 271 -2.41 -31.13 8.22
N VAL A 272 -3.33 -32.11 8.27
CA VAL A 272 -3.44 -33.14 7.23
C VAL A 272 -3.89 -32.47 5.93
N ARG A 273 -3.12 -32.64 4.85
CA ARG A 273 -3.51 -32.17 3.52
C ARG A 273 -4.75 -32.92 3.05
N ALA A 274 -5.85 -32.22 2.85
CA ALA A 274 -7.03 -32.80 2.24
C ALA A 274 -6.78 -33.01 0.73
N GLU A 275 -7.09 -34.21 0.21
CA GLU A 275 -7.02 -34.52 -1.22
C GLU A 275 -7.89 -33.57 -2.05
N ASP A 276 -9.05 -33.20 -1.49
CA ASP A 276 -10.00 -32.23 -2.04
C ASP A 276 -9.36 -30.84 -2.32
N ASP A 277 -8.57 -30.33 -1.37
CA ASP A 277 -7.90 -29.02 -1.51
C ASP A 277 -6.83 -29.06 -2.60
N SER A 278 -6.07 -30.16 -2.68
CA SER A 278 -5.07 -30.36 -3.74
C SER A 278 -5.73 -30.47 -5.12
N THR A 279 -6.89 -31.11 -5.20
CA THR A 279 -7.68 -31.24 -6.42
C THR A 279 -8.18 -29.87 -6.88
N ALA A 280 -8.83 -29.12 -6.00
CA ALA A 280 -9.31 -27.76 -6.29
C ALA A 280 -8.15 -26.83 -6.73
N TYR A 281 -6.98 -26.94 -6.09
CA TYR A 281 -5.81 -26.15 -6.46
C TYR A 281 -5.33 -26.46 -7.88
N ASN A 282 -5.22 -27.75 -8.22
CA ASN A 282 -4.83 -28.19 -9.56
C ASN A 282 -5.87 -27.79 -10.64
N GLU A 283 -7.16 -27.86 -10.33
CA GLU A 283 -8.23 -27.37 -11.21
C GLU A 283 -8.12 -25.87 -11.47
N PHE A 284 -7.87 -25.08 -10.43
CA PHE A 284 -7.61 -23.66 -10.57
C PHE A 284 -6.36 -23.38 -11.42
N LEU A 285 -5.27 -24.11 -11.21
CA LEU A 285 -4.06 -23.96 -12.03
C LEU A 285 -4.34 -24.27 -13.51
N LYS A 286 -5.08 -25.35 -13.81
CA LYS A 286 -5.52 -25.65 -15.17
C LYS A 286 -6.38 -24.51 -15.73
N TRP A 287 -7.29 -23.94 -14.94
CA TRP A 287 -8.08 -22.77 -15.34
C TRP A 287 -7.21 -21.52 -15.60
N LYS A 288 -6.17 -21.30 -14.77
CA LYS A 288 -5.19 -20.23 -14.93
C LYS A 288 -4.32 -20.41 -16.19
N GLU A 289 -4.06 -21.64 -16.62
CA GLU A 289 -3.30 -21.92 -17.84
C GLU A 289 -4.14 -21.81 -19.12
N LYS A 290 -5.47 -21.96 -19.02
CA LYS A 290 -6.36 -21.77 -20.17
C LYS A 290 -6.17 -20.37 -20.76
N LYS A 291 -5.83 -20.32 -22.05
CA LYS A 291 -5.75 -19.07 -22.80
C LYS A 291 -7.15 -18.49 -22.94
N LEU A 292 -7.36 -17.32 -22.33
CA LEU A 292 -8.47 -16.45 -22.70
C LEU A 292 -8.30 -16.06 -24.17
N GLN A 293 -9.39 -16.11 -24.94
CA GLN A 293 -9.49 -15.26 -26.12
C GLN A 293 -9.37 -13.82 -25.64
N TYR A 294 -8.55 -13.01 -26.33
CA TYR A 294 -8.27 -11.62 -25.95
C TYR A 294 -9.60 -10.85 -25.87
N LYS A 295 -10.13 -10.67 -24.66
CA LYS A 295 -11.26 -9.79 -24.38
C LYS A 295 -10.71 -8.41 -24.03
N ASP A 296 -11.37 -7.37 -24.52
CA ASP A 296 -10.97 -5.99 -24.29
C ASP A 296 -10.74 -5.70 -22.80
N PHE A 297 -9.71 -4.90 -22.52
CA PHE A 297 -9.39 -4.44 -21.18
C PHE A 297 -10.51 -3.54 -20.65
N ASP A 298 -11.23 -4.01 -19.62
CA ASP A 298 -12.31 -3.25 -18.99
C ASP A 298 -11.70 -2.21 -18.03
N LEU A 299 -11.56 -0.98 -18.55
CA LEU A 299 -10.97 0.14 -17.83
C LEU A 299 -11.78 0.54 -16.58
N ASP A 300 -13.10 0.35 -16.59
CA ASP A 300 -13.94 0.65 -15.43
C ASP A 300 -13.78 -0.40 -14.33
N ALA A 301 -13.62 -1.67 -14.69
CA ALA A 301 -13.22 -2.70 -13.73
C ALA A 301 -11.85 -2.43 -13.15
N ALA A 302 -10.88 -2.02 -13.98
CA ALA A 302 -9.53 -1.68 -13.52
C ALA A 302 -9.57 -0.55 -12.49
N HIS A 303 -10.30 0.53 -12.80
CA HIS A 303 -10.47 1.64 -11.88
C HIS A 303 -11.11 1.22 -10.55
N SER A 304 -12.15 0.38 -10.60
CA SER A 304 -12.82 -0.13 -9.39
C SER A 304 -11.87 -0.97 -8.52
N PHE A 305 -11.05 -1.84 -9.12
CA PHE A 305 -10.03 -2.57 -8.37
C PHE A 305 -8.92 -1.66 -7.84
N CYS A 306 -8.52 -0.62 -8.58
CA CYS A 306 -7.59 0.39 -8.08
C CYS A 306 -8.14 1.11 -6.84
N GLN A 307 -9.44 1.42 -6.80
CA GLN A 307 -10.08 1.97 -5.59
C GLN A 307 -9.93 1.03 -4.40
N TRP A 308 -10.21 -0.26 -4.58
CA TRP A 308 -10.01 -1.26 -3.53
C TRP A 308 -8.55 -1.34 -3.08
N GLN A 309 -7.59 -1.32 -4.02
CA GLN A 309 -6.17 -1.34 -3.71
C GLN A 309 -5.74 -0.10 -2.91
N CYS A 310 -6.24 1.10 -3.25
CA CYS A 310 -6.02 2.32 -2.48
C CYS A 310 -6.59 2.20 -1.05
N CYS A 311 -7.82 1.66 -0.90
CA CYS A 311 -8.43 1.43 0.39
C CYS A 311 -7.63 0.41 1.23
N LEU A 312 -7.16 -0.68 0.62
CA LEU A 312 -6.32 -1.68 1.28
C LEU A 312 -5.00 -1.08 1.73
N GLN A 313 -4.34 -0.30 0.87
CA GLN A 313 -3.07 0.34 1.20
C GLN A 313 -3.22 1.27 2.40
N MET A 314 -4.22 2.15 2.41
CA MET A 314 -4.45 3.05 3.54
C MET A 314 -4.93 2.31 4.79
N GLY A 315 -5.74 1.25 4.64
CA GLY A 315 -6.17 0.39 5.73
C GLY A 315 -5.00 -0.36 6.39
N LEU A 316 -4.01 -0.80 5.60
CA LEU A 316 -2.77 -1.40 6.11
C LEU A 316 -1.93 -0.37 6.87
N TYR A 317 -1.75 0.83 6.32
CA TYR A 317 -0.99 1.89 6.99
C TYR A 317 -1.64 2.31 8.30
N LEU A 318 -2.97 2.41 8.33
CA LEU A 318 -3.71 2.65 9.57
C LEU A 318 -3.55 1.50 10.56
N ASN A 319 -3.67 0.25 10.11
CA ASN A 319 -3.46 -0.93 10.96
C ASN A 319 -2.05 -0.93 11.57
N GLN A 320 -1.01 -0.64 10.76
CA GLN A 320 0.39 -0.53 11.19
C GLN A 320 0.61 0.60 12.19
N LEU A 321 0.05 1.78 11.91
CA LEU A 321 0.10 2.94 12.81
C LEU A 321 -0.50 2.61 14.18
N LEU A 322 -1.64 1.90 14.18
CA LEU A 322 -2.33 1.41 15.37
C LEU A 322 -1.68 0.16 16.00
N CYS A 323 -0.45 -0.16 15.60
CA CYS A 323 0.35 -1.26 16.12
C CYS A 323 -0.26 -2.65 15.85
N THR A 324 -0.81 -2.81 14.64
CA THR A 324 -1.33 -4.06 14.06
C THR A 324 -2.40 -4.76 14.92
N PRO A 325 -3.52 -4.09 15.26
CA PRO A 325 -4.59 -4.72 16.04
C PRO A 325 -5.29 -5.86 15.28
N LEU A 326 -5.21 -5.87 13.94
CA LEU A 326 -5.55 -7.02 13.10
C LEU A 326 -4.29 -7.58 12.43
N SER A 327 -4.31 -8.88 12.13
CA SER A 327 -3.21 -9.54 11.43
C SER A 327 -3.02 -8.98 10.03
N GLU A 328 -1.76 -8.73 9.64
CA GLU A 328 -1.44 -8.33 8.28
C GLU A 328 -1.63 -9.48 7.29
N PRO A 329 -2.29 -9.24 6.15
CA PRO A 329 -2.47 -10.24 5.11
C PRO A 329 -1.18 -10.45 4.29
N ASP A 330 -1.01 -11.65 3.74
CA ASP A 330 0.01 -11.92 2.71
C ASP A 330 -0.43 -11.30 1.38
N LEU A 331 0.06 -10.10 1.09
CA LEU A 331 -0.27 -9.35 -0.12
C LEU A 331 0.14 -10.06 -1.41
N SER A 332 1.18 -10.91 -1.37
CA SER A 332 1.66 -11.64 -2.54
C SER A 332 0.65 -12.68 -3.04
N ARG A 333 -0.17 -13.20 -2.12
CA ARG A 333 -1.19 -14.22 -2.37
C ARG A 333 -2.59 -13.62 -2.45
N LEU A 334 -2.85 -12.51 -1.74
CA LEU A 334 -4.17 -11.89 -1.63
C LEU A 334 -4.70 -11.36 -2.97
N TYR A 335 -3.83 -10.78 -3.81
CA TYR A 335 -4.27 -10.09 -5.01
C TYR A 335 -3.33 -10.29 -6.21
N SER A 336 -3.93 -10.50 -7.38
CA SER A 336 -3.24 -10.45 -8.67
C SER A 336 -4.11 -9.77 -9.71
N GLY A 337 -3.65 -8.63 -10.24
CA GLY A 337 -4.41 -7.85 -11.22
C GLY A 337 -4.81 -8.67 -12.45
N THR A 338 -3.90 -9.48 -12.98
CA THR A 338 -4.19 -10.33 -14.14
C THR A 338 -5.26 -11.38 -13.82
N LEU A 339 -5.24 -11.97 -12.62
CA LEU A 339 -6.19 -13.01 -12.24
C LEU A 339 -7.56 -12.44 -11.90
N VAL A 340 -7.63 -11.34 -11.14
CA VAL A 340 -8.92 -10.74 -10.76
C VAL A 340 -9.67 -10.23 -11.98
N HIS A 341 -8.97 -9.64 -12.95
CA HIS A 341 -9.57 -9.21 -14.22
C HIS A 341 -10.09 -10.39 -15.04
N ARG A 342 -9.35 -11.50 -15.06
CA ARG A 342 -9.80 -12.74 -15.70
C ARG A 342 -11.05 -13.31 -15.02
N LEU A 343 -11.04 -13.41 -13.69
CA LEU A 343 -12.20 -13.87 -12.92
C LEU A 343 -13.43 -13.01 -13.22
N TYR A 344 -13.27 -11.68 -13.22
CA TYR A 344 -14.33 -10.74 -13.56
C TYR A 344 -14.87 -10.91 -15.00
N GLN A 345 -13.99 -11.05 -16.00
CA GLN A 345 -14.40 -11.26 -17.39
C GLN A 345 -15.16 -12.58 -17.59
N GLU A 346 -14.72 -13.64 -16.91
CA GLU A 346 -15.35 -14.95 -16.96
C GLU A 346 -16.70 -14.96 -16.24
N LEU A 347 -16.80 -14.35 -15.05
CA LEU A 347 -18.07 -14.19 -14.32
C LEU A 347 -19.13 -13.46 -15.14
N LYS A 348 -18.75 -12.46 -15.95
CA LYS A 348 -19.67 -11.79 -16.88
C LYS A 348 -20.22 -12.70 -17.97
N SER A 349 -19.49 -13.75 -18.34
CA SER A 349 -19.82 -14.63 -19.46
C SER A 349 -20.47 -15.93 -18.99
N THR A 350 -20.09 -16.44 -17.82
CA THR A 350 -20.53 -17.74 -17.33
C THR A 350 -20.59 -17.75 -15.80
N PRO A 351 -21.78 -17.95 -15.20
CA PRO A 351 -21.94 -18.01 -13.73
C PRO A 351 -21.19 -19.18 -13.07
N SER A 352 -20.80 -20.22 -13.83
CA SER A 352 -20.14 -21.43 -13.30
C SER A 352 -18.78 -21.16 -12.65
N VAL A 353 -18.17 -20.00 -12.89
CA VAL A 353 -16.87 -19.61 -12.31
C VAL A 353 -16.96 -19.50 -10.79
N GLU A 354 -18.14 -19.24 -10.23
CA GLU A 354 -18.34 -19.24 -8.77
C GLU A 354 -18.11 -20.63 -8.16
N ASN A 355 -18.27 -21.69 -8.96
CA ASN A 355 -18.06 -23.08 -8.54
C ASN A 355 -16.62 -23.57 -8.76
N LEU A 356 -15.67 -22.68 -9.03
CA LEU A 356 -14.27 -23.03 -9.32
C LEU A 356 -13.59 -23.81 -8.18
N PHE A 357 -14.10 -23.67 -6.96
CA PHE A 357 -13.62 -24.37 -5.77
C PHE A 357 -14.58 -25.45 -5.26
N SER A 358 -15.55 -25.88 -6.07
CA SER A 358 -16.55 -26.89 -5.67
C SER A 358 -15.94 -28.22 -5.21
N SER A 359 -14.77 -28.57 -5.74
CA SER A 359 -13.98 -29.74 -5.32
C SER A 359 -13.40 -29.62 -3.89
N SER A 360 -13.37 -28.42 -3.30
CA SER A 360 -13.00 -28.19 -1.89
C SER A 360 -14.20 -27.64 -1.10
N PRO A 361 -14.82 -28.46 -0.23
CA PRO A 361 -15.88 -28.00 0.66
C PRO A 361 -15.41 -26.90 1.61
N LYS A 362 -14.12 -26.85 1.94
CA LYS A 362 -13.53 -25.83 2.82
C LYS A 362 -13.46 -24.47 2.10
N MET A 363 -12.94 -24.43 0.88
CA MET A 363 -12.86 -23.19 0.09
C MET A 363 -14.24 -22.70 -0.34
N THR A 364 -15.16 -23.61 -0.65
CA THR A 364 -16.56 -23.25 -0.92
C THR A 364 -17.22 -22.58 0.30
N ARG A 365 -17.02 -23.14 1.50
CA ARG A 365 -17.52 -22.51 2.75
C ARG A 365 -16.87 -21.16 3.02
N LEU A 366 -15.56 -21.03 2.78
CA LEU A 366 -14.86 -19.75 2.93
C LEU A 366 -15.45 -18.70 1.97
N TYR A 367 -15.62 -19.03 0.69
CA TYR A 367 -16.23 -18.12 -0.29
C TYR A 367 -17.61 -17.65 0.17
N GLN A 368 -18.47 -18.56 0.64
CA GLN A 368 -19.81 -18.21 1.13
C GLN A 368 -19.75 -17.34 2.39
N ALA A 369 -18.85 -17.63 3.33
CA ALA A 369 -18.67 -16.81 4.53
C ALA A 369 -18.22 -15.38 4.18
N LEU A 370 -17.26 -15.26 3.25
CA LEU A 370 -16.81 -13.96 2.74
C LEU A 370 -17.95 -13.19 2.08
N LEU A 371 -18.68 -13.83 1.16
CA LEU A 371 -19.79 -13.21 0.44
C LEU A 371 -20.89 -12.74 1.39
N ASN A 372 -21.31 -13.58 2.33
CA ASN A 372 -22.32 -13.21 3.33
C ASN A 372 -21.86 -12.03 4.20
N THR A 373 -20.57 -11.99 4.57
CA THR A 373 -20.02 -10.94 5.44
C THR A 373 -20.01 -9.57 4.75
N VAL A 374 -19.71 -9.52 3.45
CA VAL A 374 -19.64 -8.25 2.70
C VAL A 374 -21.01 -7.79 2.17
N GLU A 375 -22.01 -8.67 2.13
CA GLU A 375 -23.40 -8.35 1.74
C GLU A 375 -24.30 -8.02 2.95
N SER A 376 -23.82 -8.23 4.18
CA SER A 376 -24.50 -7.87 5.44
C SER A 376 -24.36 -6.38 5.75
#